data_AF-A0A1G4PXD6-F1
#
_entry.id   AF-A0A1G4PXD6-F1
#
_cell.length_a   1.000
_cell.length_b   1.000
_cell.length_c   1.000
_cell.angle_alpha   90.00
_cell.angle_beta   90.00
_cell.angle_gamma   90.00
#
_symmetry.space_group_name_H-M   'P 1'
#
loop_
_entity.id
_entity.type
_entity.pdbx_description
1 polymer ?
#
loop_
_entity_poly.entity_id
_entity_poly.type
_entity_poly.pdbx_seq_one_letter_code
_entity_poly.pdbx_strand_id
1 'polypeptide(L)'
;MHQETSGKGKAVAAQSDTTVGRQEQTPASNPPFARFPAELIAETQDVFGRRTGRNLTNEEARQILENLVGFFDTLNQWQREQDSNRAPTQG
;
A
#
# COMPACT_ATOMS: atom_id res chain seq x y z
N MET A 1 15.49 49.75 -57.74
CA MET A 1 14.66 49.88 -56.52
C MET A 1 15.31 49.02 -55.47
N HIS A 2 15.84 49.66 -54.43
CA HIS A 2 16.40 49.00 -53.25
C HIS A 2 15.30 48.21 -52.52
N GLN A 3 15.64 47.08 -51.89
CA GLN A 3 15.57 46.93 -50.42
C GLN A 3 15.89 45.49 -49.96
N GLU A 4 16.69 45.45 -48.90
CA GLU A 4 17.05 44.32 -48.04
C GLU A 4 15.82 43.77 -47.29
N THR A 5 15.86 42.51 -46.86
CA THR A 5 15.35 42.15 -45.53
C THR A 5 16.24 41.12 -44.84
N SER A 6 16.94 41.64 -43.84
CA SER A 6 17.58 40.95 -42.71
C SER A 6 16.62 40.02 -41.96
N GLY A 7 17.10 38.82 -41.63
CA GLY A 7 16.46 37.89 -40.72
C GLY A 7 17.47 37.35 -39.70
N LYS A 8 17.60 38.06 -38.57
CA LYS A 8 18.36 37.67 -37.38
C LYS A 8 17.75 36.46 -36.67
N GLY A 9 18.62 35.66 -36.08
CA GLY A 9 18.32 34.83 -34.89
C GLY A 9 18.08 33.36 -35.21
N LYS A 10 18.38 32.41 -34.33
CA LYS A 10 19.02 32.37 -33.01
C LYS A 10 19.07 30.87 -32.66
N ALA A 11 19.99 30.50 -31.79
CA ALA A 11 19.90 29.35 -30.89
C ALA A 11 20.03 27.94 -31.50
N VAL A 12 21.24 27.43 -31.34
CA VAL A 12 21.53 26.07 -30.85
C VAL A 12 20.49 25.64 -29.80
N ALA A 13 19.79 24.55 -30.06
CA ALA A 13 19.08 23.72 -29.08
C ALA A 13 19.46 22.27 -29.45
N ALA A 14 20.32 21.55 -28.73
CA ALA A 14 20.19 21.08 -27.35
C ALA A 14 18.80 20.47 -27.10
N GLN A 15 18.72 19.16 -27.26
CA GLN A 15 17.76 18.22 -26.66
C GLN A 15 18.19 16.83 -27.13
N SER A 16 19.14 16.18 -26.45
CA SER A 16 18.91 15.39 -25.23
C SER A 16 17.78 14.38 -25.48
N ASP A 17 18.17 13.28 -26.13
CA ASP A 17 17.38 12.06 -26.24
C ASP A 17 17.03 11.63 -24.82
N THR A 18 15.82 11.99 -24.42
CA THR A 18 15.29 11.67 -23.10
C THR A 18 14.96 10.20 -23.16
N THR A 19 15.86 9.39 -22.62
CA THR A 19 15.59 8.05 -22.11
C THR A 19 14.34 8.15 -21.25
N VAL A 20 13.18 7.86 -21.83
CA VAL A 20 11.95 7.62 -21.10
C VAL A 20 12.23 6.39 -20.27
N GLY A 21 12.54 6.62 -18.99
CA GLY A 21 12.50 5.61 -17.95
C GLY A 21 11.08 5.06 -17.91
N ARG A 22 10.84 4.03 -18.73
CA ARG A 22 9.73 3.11 -18.58
C ARG A 22 9.98 2.42 -17.25
N GLN A 23 9.53 3.03 -16.17
CA GLN A 23 9.20 2.27 -14.98
C GLN A 23 8.09 1.34 -15.45
N GLU A 24 8.48 0.12 -15.80
CA GLU A 24 7.58 -1.00 -15.88
C GLU A 24 6.93 -1.06 -14.51
N GLN A 25 5.72 -0.51 -14.41
CA GLN A 25 4.78 -0.87 -13.37
C GLN A 25 4.50 -2.35 -13.62
N THR A 26 5.36 -3.19 -13.04
CA THR A 26 5.10 -4.61 -12.92
C THR A 26 3.73 -4.74 -12.24
N PRO A 27 2.80 -5.54 -12.79
CA PRO A 27 1.57 -5.83 -12.07
C PRO A 27 2.02 -6.39 -10.73
N ALA A 28 1.63 -5.72 -9.64
CA ALA A 28 2.04 -6.06 -8.29
C ALA A 28 2.01 -7.57 -8.16
N SER A 29 3.19 -8.18 -8.05
CA SER A 29 3.36 -9.60 -7.83
C SER A 29 2.65 -9.87 -6.51
N ASN A 30 1.38 -10.26 -6.58
CA ASN A 30 0.67 -10.81 -5.45
C ASN A 30 1.39 -12.13 -5.18
N PRO A 31 2.26 -12.22 -4.14
CA PRO A 31 2.91 -13.49 -3.89
C PRO A 31 1.80 -14.51 -3.63
N PRO A 32 1.91 -15.74 -4.14
CA PRO A 32 0.85 -16.75 -4.04
C PRO A 32 0.41 -17.09 -2.61
N PHE A 33 1.04 -16.49 -1.58
CA PHE A 33 0.78 -16.69 -0.16
C PHE A 33 0.66 -15.37 0.63
N ALA A 34 0.34 -14.23 0.01
CA ALA A 34 0.01 -13.03 0.80
C ALA A 34 -1.19 -13.34 1.70
N ARG A 35 -1.00 -13.30 3.03
CA ARG A 35 -2.05 -13.60 4.02
C ARG A 35 -3.26 -12.67 3.88
N PHE A 36 -3.02 -11.43 3.47
CA PHE A 36 -4.05 -10.42 3.26
C PHE A 36 -4.06 -9.97 1.80
N PRO A 37 -5.25 -9.84 1.18
CA PRO A 37 -5.37 -9.32 -0.17
C PRO A 37 -4.95 -7.84 -0.23
N ALA A 38 -4.44 -7.40 -1.38
CA ALA A 38 -3.91 -6.05 -1.56
C ALA A 38 -4.98 -4.97 -1.34
N GLU A 39 -6.24 -5.27 -1.67
CA GLU A 39 -7.38 -4.38 -1.45
C GLU A 39 -7.59 -4.11 0.04
N LEU A 40 -7.46 -5.13 0.89
CA LEU A 40 -7.59 -4.99 2.33
C LEU A 40 -6.42 -4.21 2.95
N ILE A 41 -5.21 -4.33 2.38
CA ILE A 41 -4.07 -3.50 2.75
C ILE A 41 -4.37 -2.03 2.45
N ALA A 42 -4.85 -1.73 1.24
CA ALA A 42 -5.19 -0.37 0.83
C ALA A 42 -6.30 0.24 1.72
N GLU A 43 -7.34 -0.53 2.02
CA GLU A 43 -8.42 -0.11 2.92
C GLU A 43 -7.89 0.18 4.34
N THR A 44 -6.99 -0.67 4.85
CA THR A 44 -6.37 -0.47 6.15
C THR A 44 -5.55 0.83 6.19
N GLN A 45 -4.80 1.13 5.12
CA GLN A 45 -4.07 2.39 5.01
C GLN A 45 -5.00 3.60 5.05
N ASP A 46 -6.11 3.57 4.31
CA ASP A 46 -7.06 4.67 4.27
C ASP A 46 -7.74 4.90 5.62
N VAL A 47 -8.25 3.84 6.25
CA VAL A 47 -8.96 3.94 7.55
C VAL A 47 -8.03 4.41 8.66
N PHE A 48 -6.89 3.74 8.84
CA PHE A 48 -5.97 4.03 9.94
C PHE A 48 -5.11 5.26 9.65
N GLY A 49 -4.81 5.54 8.38
CA GLY A 49 -4.12 6.75 7.98
C GLY A 49 -4.95 8.01 8.26
N ARG A 50 -6.23 8.01 7.86
CA ARG A 50 -7.16 9.12 8.19
C ARG A 50 -7.30 9.32 9.70
N ARG A 51 -7.39 8.24 10.47
CA ARG A 51 -7.54 8.31 11.93
C ARG A 51 -6.30 8.84 12.65
N THR A 52 -5.11 8.49 12.16
CA THR A 52 -3.84 8.85 12.81
C THR A 52 -3.20 10.11 12.22
N GLY A 53 -3.69 10.60 11.08
CA GLY A 53 -3.07 11.69 10.33
C GLY A 53 -1.74 11.29 9.69
N ARG A 54 -1.46 9.99 9.55
CA ARG A 54 -0.20 9.46 9.00
C ARG A 54 -0.45 8.80 7.65
N ASN A 55 0.53 8.89 6.75
CA ASN A 55 0.56 8.05 5.56
C ASN A 55 1.21 6.70 5.92
N LEU A 56 0.42 5.63 5.91
CA LEU A 56 0.87 4.30 6.32
C LEU A 56 1.48 3.53 5.15
N THR A 57 2.59 2.85 5.39
CA THR A 57 3.17 1.90 4.44
C THR A 57 2.36 0.61 4.35
N ASN A 58 2.55 -0.16 3.27
CA ASN A 58 1.90 -1.47 3.12
C ASN A 58 2.26 -2.43 4.27
N GLU A 59 3.47 -2.30 4.81
CA GLU A 59 3.94 -3.14 5.90
C GLU A 59 3.30 -2.76 7.24
N GLU A 60 3.18 -1.46 7.52
CA GLU A 60 2.43 -1.00 8.70
C GLU A 60 0.96 -1.43 8.63
N ALA A 61 0.34 -1.36 7.46
CA ALA A 61 -1.02 -1.86 7.26
C ALA A 61 -1.13 -3.37 7.47
N ARG A 62 -0.18 -4.18 7.00
CA ARG A 62 -0.12 -5.61 7.35
C ARG A 62 -0.02 -5.83 8.84
N GLN A 63 0.90 -5.13 9.52
CA GLN A 63 1.10 -5.29 10.95
C GLN A 63 -0.16 -4.93 11.75
N ILE A 64 -0.91 -3.92 11.31
CA ILE A 64 -2.21 -3.58 11.91
C ILE A 64 -3.18 -4.75 11.76
N LEU A 65 -3.31 -5.33 10.57
CA LEU A 65 -4.20 -6.47 10.34
C LEU A 65 -3.77 -7.70 11.15
N GLU A 66 -2.47 -7.98 11.23
CA GLU A 66 -1.92 -9.04 12.07
C GLU A 66 -2.31 -8.87 13.54
N ASN A 67 -2.14 -7.67 14.07
CA ASN A 67 -2.48 -7.35 15.45
C ASN A 67 -3.99 -7.52 15.70
N LEU A 68 -4.84 -7.11 14.75
CA LEU A 68 -6.29 -7.28 14.86
C LEU A 68 -6.68 -8.76 14.88
N VAL A 69 -6.14 -9.57 13.98
CA VAL A 69 -6.41 -11.01 13.94
C VAL A 69 -5.96 -11.68 15.25
N GLY A 70 -4.74 -11.38 15.72
CA GLY A 70 -4.22 -11.92 16.98
C GLY A 70 -5.03 -11.52 18.20
N PHE A 71 -5.52 -10.28 18.26
CA PHE A 71 -6.40 -9.82 19.32
C PHE A 71 -7.71 -10.62 19.38
N PHE A 72 -8.39 -10.78 18.25
CA PHE A 72 -9.65 -11.55 18.22
C PHE A 72 -9.44 -13.05 18.47
N ASP A 73 -8.33 -13.63 18.02
CA ASP A 73 -8.02 -15.03 18.33
C ASP A 73 -7.77 -15.23 19.83
N THR A 74 -7.09 -14.28 20.48
CA THR A 74 -6.89 -14.29 21.95
C THR A 74 -8.23 -14.24 22.68
N LEU A 75 -9.14 -13.35 22.27
CA LEU A 75 -10.49 -13.27 22.86
C LEU A 75 -11.28 -14.58 22.67
N ASN A 76 -11.17 -15.18 21.48
CA ASN A 76 -11.83 -16.45 21.17
C ASN A 76 -11.25 -17.60 22.00
N GLN A 77 -9.93 -17.63 22.22
CA GLN A 77 -9.28 -18.59 23.09
C GLN A 77 -9.81 -18.49 24.52
N TRP A 78 -9.87 -17.29 25.07
CA TRP A 78 -10.41 -17.09 26.43
C TRP A 78 -11.85 -17.54 26.53
N GLN A 79 -12.70 -17.27 25.54
CA GLN A 79 -14.08 -17.75 25.53
C GLN A 79 -14.14 -19.29 25.57
N ARG A 80 -13.34 -19.97 24.75
CA ARG A 80 -13.26 -21.45 24.74
C ARG A 80 -12.82 -22.01 26.09
N GLU A 81 -11.88 -21.36 26.76
CA GLU A 81 -11.41 -21.76 28.09
C GLU A 81 -12.51 -21.57 29.15
N GLN A 82 -13.26 -20.46 29.10
CA GLN A 82 -14.40 -20.24 29.98
C GLN A 82 -15.50 -21.29 29.78
N ASP A 83 -15.81 -21.63 28.53
CA ASP A 83 -16.82 -22.63 28.20
C ASP A 83 -16.38 -24.04 28.64
N SER A 84 -15.10 -24.35 28.49
CA SER A 84 -14.52 -25.61 28.97
C SER A 84 -14.53 -25.72 30.49
N ASN A 85 -14.24 -24.61 31.20
CA ASN A 85 -14.25 -24.57 32.67
C ASN A 85 -15.66 -24.55 33.27
N ARG A 86 -16.66 -24.12 32.49
CA ARG A 86 -18.09 -24.14 32.87
C ARG A 86 -18.79 -25.46 32.54
N ALA A 87 -18.16 -26.36 31.81
CA ALA A 87 -18.69 -27.70 31.61
C ALA A 87 -18.73 -28.42 32.97
N PRO A 88 -19.91 -28.84 33.46
CA PRO A 88 -19.98 -29.55 34.73
C PRO A 88 -19.22 -30.86 34.60
N THR A 89 -18.26 -31.10 35.49
CA THR A 89 -17.81 -32.45 35.86
C THR A 89 -19.05 -33.23 36.27
N GLN A 90 -19.59 -34.01 35.34
CA GLN A 90 -20.53 -35.08 35.67
C GLN A 90 -19.71 -36.26 36.20
N GLY A 91 -19.95 -36.61 37.47
CA GLY A 91 -19.32 -37.73 38.16
C GLY A 91 -19.27 -37.49 39.65
#